data_AF-A0A8T2XA80-F1
#
_entry.id   AF-A0A8T2XA80-F1
#
_cell.length_a   1.000
_cell.length_b   1.000
_cell.length_c   1.000
_cell.angle_alpha   90.00
_cell.angle_beta   90.00
_cell.angle_gamma   90.00
#
_symmetry.space_group_name_H-M   'P 1'
#
loop_
_entity.id
_entity.type
_entity.pdbx_description
1 polymer ?
#
loop_
_entity_poly.entity_id
_entity_poly.type
_entity_poly.pdbx_seq_one_letter_code
_entity_poly.pdbx_strand_id
1 'polypeptide(L)'
;MEAKVLPLTCTPPLLPSIPFQANMRTVYFKPRSLSCCAAMRKSTAKTKKGEEQLLDGMPKEYYDEEWQAQQREKTKELERLRKQEDDEEERMVENYREIGIRLKGYPEEDVKKAKKLVSSFIRAEEEVEEKIEEAAEKGELTELVLMVIWNRLDLARRDDEKDAIRSLDLLYRRIETEILKREATPAMRLLNDLLNMHDGFNDDEWMKECRKRMIDTFPREDPFSILAPPGFDIDQV
;
A
#
# COMPACT_ATOMS: atom_id res chain seq x y z
N MET A 1 61.68 1.69 2.30
CA MET A 1 60.47 0.87 2.54
C MET A 1 59.52 1.17 1.39
N GLU A 2 59.35 0.21 0.49
CA GLU A 2 58.57 0.39 -0.74
C GLU A 2 57.07 0.27 -0.45
N ALA A 3 56.29 1.26 -0.87
CA ALA A 3 54.83 1.24 -0.78
C ALA A 3 54.25 0.56 -2.02
N LYS A 4 53.76 -0.67 -1.85
CA LYS A 4 52.98 -1.38 -2.87
C LYS A 4 51.58 -0.76 -2.96
N VAL A 5 51.27 -0.16 -4.10
CA VAL A 5 49.93 0.26 -4.49
C VAL A 5 49.22 -0.96 -5.08
N LEU A 6 48.13 -1.42 -4.46
CA LEU A 6 47.24 -2.43 -5.01
C LEU A 6 46.07 -1.72 -5.73
N PRO A 7 45.86 -1.93 -7.04
CA PRO A 7 44.65 -1.47 -7.70
C PRO A 7 43.52 -2.47 -7.46
N LEU A 8 42.50 -2.08 -6.70
CA LEU A 8 41.24 -2.81 -6.60
C LEU A 8 40.35 -2.43 -7.79
N THR A 9 40.44 -3.19 -8.88
CA THR A 9 39.41 -3.17 -9.93
C THR A 9 38.28 -4.11 -9.54
N CYS A 10 37.16 -3.56 -9.08
CA CYS A 10 35.89 -4.29 -8.97
C CYS A 10 35.01 -3.91 -10.17
N THR A 11 34.92 -4.82 -11.14
CA THR A 11 33.84 -4.81 -12.15
C THR A 11 32.61 -5.53 -11.57
N PRO A 12 31.41 -4.95 -11.63
CA PRO A 12 30.19 -5.65 -11.23
C PRO A 12 29.81 -6.69 -12.30
N PRO A 13 29.35 -7.90 -11.91
CA PRO A 13 28.81 -8.85 -12.87
C PRO A 13 27.43 -8.36 -13.35
N LEU A 14 27.29 -8.21 -14.66
CA LEU A 14 26.01 -8.03 -15.34
C LEU A 14 25.15 -9.28 -15.11
N LEU A 15 24.10 -9.14 -14.30
CA LEU A 15 23.06 -10.16 -14.18
C LEU A 15 22.17 -10.12 -15.44
N PRO A 16 21.85 -11.26 -16.06
CA PRO A 16 20.92 -11.31 -17.17
C PRO A 16 19.49 -11.02 -16.68
N SER A 17 18.84 -10.08 -17.36
CA SER A 17 17.43 -9.75 -17.22
C SER A 17 16.58 -10.97 -17.57
N ILE A 18 15.87 -11.53 -16.59
CA ILE A 18 14.86 -12.58 -16.83
C ILE A 18 13.52 -11.87 -17.08
N PRO A 19 12.86 -12.07 -18.24
CA PRO A 19 11.52 -11.55 -18.46
C PRO A 19 10.52 -12.29 -17.58
N PHE A 20 9.82 -11.55 -16.72
CA PHE A 20 8.74 -12.05 -15.89
C PHE A 20 7.51 -12.34 -16.77
N GLN A 21 7.46 -13.52 -17.39
CA GLN A 21 6.25 -14.04 -18.00
C GLN A 21 5.46 -14.81 -16.93
N ALA A 22 4.38 -14.17 -16.47
CA ALA A 22 3.35 -14.81 -15.67
C ALA A 22 2.70 -15.94 -16.49
N ASN A 23 2.93 -17.18 -16.07
CA ASN A 23 2.17 -18.33 -16.54
C ASN A 23 1.83 -19.21 -15.34
N MET A 24 0.85 -18.77 -14.55
CA MET A 24 0.27 -19.56 -13.48
C MET A 24 -0.58 -20.68 -14.10
N ARG A 25 0.05 -21.78 -14.49
CA ARG A 25 -0.66 -23.04 -14.70
C ARG A 25 -1.01 -23.59 -13.33
N THR A 26 -2.27 -23.43 -12.92
CA THR A 26 -2.85 -24.10 -11.76
C THR A 26 -2.77 -25.61 -11.98
N VAL A 27 -1.75 -26.26 -11.40
CA VAL A 27 -1.68 -27.72 -11.35
C VAL A 27 -2.60 -28.15 -10.22
N TYR A 28 -3.83 -28.52 -10.58
CA TYR A 28 -4.73 -29.21 -9.66
C TYR A 28 -4.12 -30.57 -9.29
N PHE A 29 -3.40 -30.61 -8.17
CA PHE A 29 -3.07 -31.89 -7.54
C PHE A 29 -4.36 -32.47 -6.98
N LYS A 30 -4.95 -33.42 -7.72
CA LYS A 30 -5.99 -34.29 -7.17
C LYS A 30 -5.41 -35.00 -5.94
N PRO A 31 -6.03 -34.90 -4.75
CA PRO A 31 -5.66 -35.77 -3.65
C PRO A 31 -5.98 -37.20 -4.07
N ARG A 32 -4.94 -38.02 -4.19
CA ARG A 32 -5.07 -39.45 -4.40
C ARG A 32 -5.61 -40.01 -3.08
N SER A 33 -6.92 -40.28 -3.01
CA SER A 33 -7.52 -40.94 -1.87
C SER A 33 -6.92 -42.34 -1.76
N LEU A 34 -5.92 -42.49 -0.89
CA LEU A 34 -5.47 -43.79 -0.43
C LEU A 34 -6.59 -44.37 0.44
N SER A 35 -7.50 -45.09 -0.22
CA SER A 35 -8.49 -45.95 0.43
C SER A 35 -7.76 -47.12 1.08
N CYS A 36 -7.13 -46.89 2.23
CA CYS A 36 -6.73 -47.95 3.13
C CYS A 36 -7.97 -48.47 3.86
N CYS A 37 -8.72 -49.34 3.20
CA CYS A 37 -9.65 -50.24 3.88
C CYS A 37 -8.82 -51.26 4.67
N ALA A 38 -8.29 -50.86 5.83
CA ALA A 38 -7.79 -51.80 6.81
C ALA A 38 -8.99 -52.44 7.50
N ALA A 39 -9.43 -53.57 6.96
CA ALA A 39 -10.39 -54.44 7.61
C ALA A 39 -9.79 -54.93 8.95
N MET A 40 -10.11 -54.24 10.05
CA MET A 40 -9.87 -54.77 11.40
C MET A 40 -10.79 -55.97 11.63
N ARG A 41 -10.31 -57.16 11.25
CA ARG A 41 -10.86 -58.42 11.75
C ARG A 41 -10.59 -58.49 13.25
N LYS A 42 -11.62 -58.25 14.07
CA LYS A 42 -11.62 -58.62 15.49
C LYS A 42 -11.64 -60.15 15.59
N SER A 43 -10.47 -60.78 15.59
CA SER A 43 -10.33 -62.17 16.02
C SER A 43 -10.31 -62.20 17.55
N THR A 44 -11.43 -62.55 18.18
CA THR A 44 -11.45 -62.91 19.60
C THR A 44 -10.85 -64.31 19.75
N ALA A 45 -9.53 -64.40 19.75
CA ALA A 45 -8.82 -65.57 20.23
C ALA A 45 -8.55 -65.38 21.74
N LYS A 46 -9.26 -66.14 22.57
CA LYS A 46 -8.91 -66.31 23.99
C LYS A 46 -7.58 -67.05 24.06
N THR A 47 -6.50 -66.33 24.34
CA THR A 47 -5.21 -66.92 24.72
C THR A 47 -4.75 -66.35 26.05
N LYS A 48 -4.11 -67.25 26.79
CA LYS A 48 -3.82 -67.21 28.22
C LYS A 48 -2.97 -65.99 28.62
N LYS A 49 -3.27 -65.51 29.83
CA LYS A 49 -2.39 -64.82 30.78
C LYS A 49 -0.90 -64.86 30.39
N GLY A 50 -0.32 -63.69 30.12
CA GLY A 50 0.96 -63.35 30.72
C GLY A 50 2.21 -63.31 29.85
N GLU A 51 2.13 -63.16 28.52
CA GLU A 51 3.31 -62.79 27.73
C GLU A 51 2.90 -61.74 26.69
N GLU A 52 3.30 -60.49 26.94
CA GLU A 52 3.33 -59.45 25.92
C GLU A 52 4.19 -59.97 24.77
N GLN A 53 3.54 -60.32 23.66
CA GLN A 53 4.25 -60.59 22.41
C GLN A 53 4.83 -59.26 21.94
N LEU A 54 6.05 -58.99 22.42
CA LEU A 54 7.00 -58.05 21.81
C LEU A 54 6.96 -58.32 20.29
N LEU A 55 6.39 -57.38 19.54
CA LEU A 55 6.44 -57.38 18.07
C LEU A 55 7.91 -57.42 17.67
N ASP A 56 8.32 -58.57 17.13
CA ASP A 56 9.69 -58.87 16.74
C ASP A 56 10.16 -57.88 15.65
N GLY A 57 11.25 -57.16 15.92
CA GLY A 57 11.83 -56.15 15.03
C GLY A 57 11.54 -54.68 15.36
N MET A 58 10.75 -54.38 16.41
CA MET A 58 10.53 -53.00 16.86
C MET A 58 11.64 -52.58 17.86
N PRO A 59 12.20 -51.35 17.77
CA PRO A 59 13.18 -50.86 18.75
C PRO A 59 12.67 -50.98 20.19
N LYS A 60 13.54 -51.29 21.15
CA LYS A 60 13.16 -51.55 22.55
C LYS A 60 12.50 -50.33 23.19
N GLU A 61 12.93 -49.15 22.77
CA GLU A 61 12.43 -47.83 23.15
C GLU A 61 10.96 -47.63 22.78
N TYR A 62 10.45 -48.38 21.80
CA TYR A 62 9.04 -48.31 21.43
C TYR A 62 8.12 -48.83 22.54
N TYR A 63 8.58 -49.73 23.41
CA TYR A 63 7.77 -50.25 24.51
C TYR A 63 7.86 -49.42 25.79
N ASP A 64 8.79 -48.46 25.83
CA ASP A 64 8.94 -47.55 26.95
C ASP A 64 7.80 -46.50 26.90
N GLU A 65 6.88 -46.57 27.87
CA GLU A 65 5.72 -45.67 27.94
C GLU A 65 6.13 -44.20 27.99
N GLU A 66 7.24 -43.89 28.66
CA GLU A 66 7.83 -42.55 28.73
C GLU A 66 8.34 -42.08 27.38
N TRP A 67 8.97 -42.96 26.60
CA TRP A 67 9.44 -42.65 25.25
C TRP A 67 8.27 -42.42 24.30
N GLN A 68 7.24 -43.27 24.36
CA GLN A 68 6.01 -43.07 23.59
C GLN A 68 5.30 -41.75 23.96
N ALA A 69 5.25 -41.41 25.26
CA ALA A 69 4.68 -40.17 25.73
C ALA A 69 5.47 -38.95 25.21
N GLN A 70 6.80 -39.00 25.23
CA GLN A 70 7.65 -37.96 24.67
C GLN A 70 7.44 -37.79 23.15
N GLN A 71 7.25 -38.87 22.38
CA GLN A 71 6.95 -38.78 20.94
C GLN A 71 5.58 -38.14 20.68
N ARG A 72 4.57 -38.48 21.49
CA ARG A 72 3.24 -37.86 21.41
C ARG A 72 3.30 -36.37 21.73
N GLU A 73 4.04 -35.99 22.77
CA GLU A 73 4.22 -34.58 23.13
C GLU A 73 4.96 -33.80 22.04
N LYS A 74 6.04 -34.36 21.45
CA LYS A 74 6.73 -33.75 20.30
C LYS A 74 5.80 -33.55 19.09
N THR A 75 4.93 -34.52 18.82
CA THR A 75 3.96 -34.41 17.71
C THR A 75 2.93 -33.32 17.98
N LYS A 76 2.41 -33.23 19.21
CA LYS A 76 1.48 -32.16 19.62
C LYS A 76 2.13 -30.79 19.59
N GLU A 77 3.39 -30.68 20.01
CA GLU A 77 4.15 -29.43 19.96
C GLU A 77 4.35 -28.96 18.52
N LEU A 78 4.71 -29.87 17.62
CA LEU A 78 4.86 -29.58 16.19
C LEU A 78 3.52 -29.17 15.55
N GLU A 79 2.42 -29.84 15.91
CA GLU A 79 1.07 -29.47 15.45
C GLU A 79 0.63 -28.10 16.00
N ARG A 80 0.98 -27.77 17.24
CA ARG A 80 0.74 -26.42 17.80
C ARG A 80 1.53 -25.35 17.06
N LEU A 81 2.80 -25.61 16.74
CA LEU A 81 3.63 -24.68 15.98
C LEU A 81 3.06 -24.45 14.58
N ARG A 82 2.73 -25.51 13.84
CA ARG A 82 2.07 -25.40 12.53
C ARG A 82 0.77 -24.60 12.61
N LYS A 83 -0.05 -24.88 13.62
CA LYS A 83 -1.29 -24.13 13.81
C LYS A 83 -1.03 -22.64 14.10
N GLN A 84 0.01 -22.31 14.86
CA GLN A 84 0.38 -20.92 15.11
C GLN A 84 0.86 -20.22 13.83
N GLU A 85 1.65 -20.90 13.00
CA GLU A 85 2.07 -20.42 11.68
C GLU A 85 0.85 -20.20 10.77
N ASP A 86 -0.04 -21.18 10.66
CA ASP A 86 -1.29 -21.07 9.88
C ASP A 86 -2.17 -19.90 10.37
N ASP A 87 -2.34 -19.74 11.69
CA ASP A 87 -3.11 -18.65 12.31
C ASP A 87 -2.43 -17.26 12.08
N GLU A 88 -1.10 -17.22 11.95
CA GLU A 88 -0.35 -16.01 11.58
C GLU A 88 -0.53 -15.66 10.11
N GLU A 89 -0.41 -16.65 9.22
CA GLU A 89 -0.67 -16.48 7.79
C GLU A 89 -2.11 -16.03 7.53
N GLU A 90 -3.10 -16.64 8.19
CA GLU A 90 -4.51 -16.26 8.05
C GLU A 90 -4.76 -14.83 8.52
N ARG A 91 -4.15 -14.41 9.64
CA ARG A 91 -4.19 -13.02 10.11
C ARG A 91 -3.57 -12.05 9.11
N MET A 92 -2.46 -12.43 8.46
CA MET A 92 -1.85 -11.60 7.42
C MET A 92 -2.75 -11.49 6.19
N VAL A 93 -3.35 -12.59 5.73
CA VAL A 93 -4.24 -12.60 4.57
C VAL A 93 -5.49 -11.73 4.81
N GLU A 94 -6.13 -11.86 5.97
CA GLU A 94 -7.33 -11.05 6.29
C GLU A 94 -6.98 -9.55 6.37
N ASN A 95 -5.79 -9.22 6.86
CA ASN A 95 -5.25 -7.87 6.89
C ASN A 95 -5.09 -7.24 5.49
N TYR A 96 -4.50 -7.95 4.52
CA TYR A 96 -4.41 -7.47 3.13
C TYR A 96 -5.79 -7.36 2.47
N ARG A 97 -6.70 -8.26 2.82
CA ARG A 97 -8.08 -8.27 2.32
C ARG A 97 -8.84 -7.04 2.79
N GLU A 98 -8.69 -6.64 4.05
CA GLU A 98 -9.32 -5.45 4.62
C GLU A 98 -8.96 -4.18 3.84
N ILE A 99 -7.66 -3.98 3.55
CA ILE A 99 -7.18 -2.84 2.75
C ILE A 99 -7.80 -2.85 1.35
N GLY A 100 -7.89 -4.03 0.72
CA GLY A 100 -8.46 -4.19 -0.62
C GLY A 100 -9.96 -3.82 -0.71
N ILE A 101 -10.71 -3.92 0.39
CA ILE A 101 -12.15 -3.66 0.41
C ILE A 101 -12.47 -2.15 0.49
N ARG A 102 -11.56 -1.32 1.03
CA ARG A 102 -11.83 0.13 1.28
C ARG A 102 -12.24 0.91 0.02
N LEU A 103 -11.72 0.53 -1.15
CA LEU A 103 -12.01 1.19 -2.43
C LEU A 103 -13.22 0.60 -3.18
N LYS A 104 -13.84 -0.48 -2.67
CA LYS A 104 -14.90 -1.22 -3.36
C LYS A 104 -16.19 -0.40 -3.56
N GLY A 105 -16.38 0.70 -2.81
CA GLY A 105 -17.54 1.58 -2.90
C GLY A 105 -17.45 2.68 -3.98
N TYR A 106 -16.30 2.85 -4.62
CA TYR A 106 -16.08 3.89 -5.63
C TYR A 106 -16.20 3.34 -7.06
N PRO A 107 -16.51 4.20 -8.06
CA PRO A 107 -16.50 3.78 -9.47
C PRO A 107 -15.14 3.21 -9.87
N GLU A 108 -15.13 2.00 -10.44
CA GLU A 108 -13.89 1.28 -10.79
C GLU A 108 -13.02 2.06 -11.80
N GLU A 109 -13.64 2.85 -12.68
CA GLU A 109 -12.93 3.70 -13.64
C GLU A 109 -12.11 4.79 -12.93
N ASP A 110 -12.69 5.43 -11.92
CA ASP A 110 -12.04 6.51 -11.19
C ASP A 110 -10.95 5.95 -10.28
N VAL A 111 -11.19 4.79 -9.66
CA VAL A 111 -10.16 4.07 -8.90
C VAL A 111 -8.98 3.69 -9.80
N LYS A 112 -9.24 3.24 -11.04
CA LYS A 112 -8.18 2.92 -12.01
C LYS A 112 -7.41 4.17 -12.44
N LYS A 113 -8.10 5.29 -12.70
CA LYS A 113 -7.45 6.58 -13.03
C LYS A 113 -6.57 7.05 -11.87
N ALA A 114 -7.09 7.05 -10.64
CA ALA A 114 -6.34 7.43 -9.45
C ALA A 114 -5.12 6.52 -9.24
N LYS A 115 -5.26 5.19 -9.35
CA LYS A 115 -4.13 4.25 -9.28
C LYS A 115 -3.07 4.53 -10.35
N LYS A 116 -3.48 4.83 -11.59
CA LYS A 116 -2.57 5.17 -12.68
C LYS A 116 -1.83 6.48 -12.40
N LEU A 117 -2.52 7.48 -11.86
CA LEU A 117 -1.94 8.77 -11.51
C LEU A 117 -0.91 8.63 -10.38
N VAL A 118 -1.26 7.96 -9.28
CA VAL A 118 -0.31 7.67 -8.18
C VAL A 118 0.90 6.88 -8.67
N SER A 119 0.70 5.89 -9.54
CA SER A 119 1.81 5.13 -10.13
C SER A 119 2.70 6.02 -11.00
N SER A 120 2.12 7.01 -11.68
CA SER A 120 2.87 7.96 -12.50
C SER A 120 3.73 8.92 -11.66
N PHE A 121 3.22 9.35 -10.50
CA PHE A 121 3.97 10.18 -9.54
C PHE A 121 5.17 9.43 -8.96
N ILE A 122 4.95 8.19 -8.50
CA ILE A 122 6.03 7.36 -7.95
C ILE A 122 7.12 7.12 -8.99
N ARG A 123 6.73 6.97 -10.27
CA ARG A 123 7.69 6.78 -11.37
C ARG A 123 8.39 8.07 -11.82
N ALA A 124 7.85 9.24 -11.50
CA ALA A 124 8.38 10.52 -11.95
C ALA A 124 9.62 10.98 -11.17
N GLU A 125 9.86 10.43 -9.97
CA GLU A 125 11.03 10.69 -9.11
C GLU A 125 11.34 12.19 -8.95
N GLU A 126 12.24 12.77 -9.74
CA GLU A 126 12.62 14.20 -9.68
C GLU A 126 11.53 15.13 -10.23
N GLU A 127 10.79 14.71 -11.26
CA GLU A 127 9.73 15.50 -11.91
C GLU A 127 8.36 15.34 -11.21
N VAL A 128 8.33 14.74 -10.02
CA VAL A 128 7.08 14.45 -9.32
C VAL A 128 6.32 15.72 -8.95
N GLU A 129 7.05 16.78 -8.60
CA GLU A 129 6.48 18.07 -8.18
C GLU A 129 5.74 18.75 -9.35
N GLU A 130 6.39 18.87 -10.50
CA GLU A 130 5.80 19.43 -11.72
C GLU A 130 4.56 18.63 -12.15
N LYS A 131 4.62 17.30 -12.07
CA LYS A 131 3.44 16.47 -12.38
C LYS A 131 2.30 16.62 -11.39
N ILE A 132 2.60 16.84 -10.11
CA ILE A 132 1.56 17.12 -9.12
C ILE A 132 0.90 18.45 -9.46
N GLU A 133 1.67 19.48 -9.80
CA GLU A 133 1.13 20.79 -10.21
C GLU A 133 0.29 20.68 -11.49
N GLU A 134 0.76 19.98 -12.53
CA GLU A 134 -0.02 19.75 -13.75
C GLU A 134 -1.32 18.97 -13.50
N ALA A 135 -1.24 17.89 -12.73
CA ALA A 135 -2.39 17.06 -12.38
C ALA A 135 -3.35 17.85 -11.51
N ALA A 136 -2.82 18.74 -10.68
CA ALA A 136 -3.61 19.76 -10.06
C ALA A 136 -4.28 20.53 -11.20
N GLU A 137 -3.60 21.31 -12.04
CA GLU A 137 -4.24 22.25 -12.99
C GLU A 137 -5.38 21.64 -13.81
N LYS A 138 -5.25 20.36 -14.17
CA LYS A 138 -6.26 19.57 -14.89
C LYS A 138 -7.49 19.16 -14.05
N GLY A 139 -7.43 19.31 -12.74
CA GLY A 139 -8.46 18.92 -11.77
C GLY A 139 -8.46 17.44 -11.41
N GLU A 140 -7.35 16.73 -11.62
CA GLU A 140 -7.26 15.27 -11.47
C GLU A 140 -6.92 14.83 -10.03
N LEU A 141 -6.36 15.73 -9.22
CA LEU A 141 -6.11 15.51 -7.80
C LEU A 141 -7.42 15.51 -7.02
N THR A 142 -7.96 14.31 -6.80
CA THR A 142 -9.20 14.08 -6.04
C THR A 142 -8.90 13.39 -4.72
N GLU A 143 -9.87 13.41 -3.79
CA GLU A 143 -9.79 12.65 -2.53
C GLU A 143 -9.49 11.16 -2.76
N LEU A 144 -9.95 10.59 -3.88
CA LEU A 144 -9.69 9.20 -4.24
C LEU A 144 -8.19 8.93 -4.45
N VAL A 145 -7.43 9.91 -4.95
CA VAL A 145 -5.97 9.83 -5.09
C VAL A 145 -5.31 9.70 -3.71
N LEU A 146 -5.72 10.53 -2.75
CA LEU A 146 -5.25 10.45 -1.37
C LEU A 146 -5.57 9.08 -0.75
N MET A 147 -6.78 8.56 -0.97
CA MET A 147 -7.19 7.24 -0.48
C MET A 147 -6.33 6.11 -1.06
N VAL A 148 -5.97 6.19 -2.35
CA VAL A 148 -5.07 5.23 -3.00
C VAL A 148 -3.67 5.28 -2.40
N ILE A 149 -3.13 6.49 -2.15
CA ILE A 149 -1.82 6.66 -1.50
C ILE A 149 -1.86 6.12 -0.08
N TRP A 150 -2.93 6.41 0.66
CA TRP A 150 -3.11 5.93 2.03
C TRP A 150 -3.16 4.40 2.11
N ASN A 151 -3.82 3.72 1.16
CA ASN A 151 -3.80 2.27 1.09
C ASN A 151 -2.39 1.71 0.81
N ARG A 152 -1.60 2.38 -0.05
CA ARG A 152 -0.19 1.99 -0.27
C ARG A 152 0.66 2.24 0.97
N LEU A 153 0.40 3.31 1.70
CA LEU A 153 1.07 3.65 2.95
C LEU A 153 0.77 2.63 4.06
N ASP A 154 -0.49 2.16 4.17
CA ASP A 154 -0.89 1.13 5.13
C ASP A 154 -0.19 -0.21 4.83
N LEU A 155 -0.06 -0.57 3.55
CA LEU A 155 0.74 -1.73 3.12
C LEU A 155 2.21 -1.58 3.52
N ALA A 156 2.85 -0.46 3.17
CA ALA A 156 4.25 -0.21 3.48
C ALA A 156 4.54 -0.23 5.00
N ARG A 157 3.59 0.24 5.83
CA ARG A 157 3.69 0.18 7.30
C ARG A 157 3.66 -1.25 7.83
N ARG A 158 2.86 -2.13 7.22
CA ARG A 158 2.75 -3.54 7.61
C ARG A 158 3.99 -4.33 7.19
N ASP A 159 4.57 -3.97 6.05
CA ASP A 159 5.79 -4.59 5.52
C ASP A 159 7.09 -3.99 6.14
N ASP A 160 6.98 -3.03 7.08
CA ASP A 160 8.08 -2.25 7.71
C ASP A 160 9.04 -1.58 6.69
N GLU A 161 8.52 -1.17 5.54
CA GLU A 161 9.28 -0.51 4.47
C GLU A 161 9.48 0.99 4.75
N LYS A 162 10.46 1.33 5.60
CA LYS A 162 10.67 2.72 6.09
C LYS A 162 10.85 3.77 5.00
N ASP A 163 11.54 3.44 3.91
CA ASP A 163 11.76 4.38 2.81
C ASP A 163 10.48 4.60 1.97
N ALA A 164 9.69 3.54 1.77
CA ALA A 164 8.38 3.64 1.13
C ALA A 164 7.40 4.45 2.00
N ILE A 165 7.40 4.23 3.32
CA ILE A 165 6.58 5.00 4.26
C ILE A 165 6.91 6.50 4.14
N ARG A 166 8.20 6.88 4.16
CA ARG A 166 8.61 8.29 4.10
C ARG A 166 8.23 8.93 2.76
N SER A 167 8.53 8.27 1.65
CA SER A 167 8.24 8.80 0.30
C SER A 167 6.74 8.93 0.05
N LEU A 168 5.94 7.94 0.45
CA LEU A 168 4.48 7.99 0.32
C LEU A 168 3.84 9.03 1.25
N ASP A 169 4.37 9.24 2.46
CA ASP A 169 3.88 10.27 3.38
C ASP A 169 4.14 11.68 2.82
N LEU A 170 5.34 11.94 2.29
CA LEU A 170 5.65 13.20 1.61
C LEU A 170 4.73 13.44 0.40
N LEU A 171 4.51 12.40 -0.41
CA LEU A 171 3.60 12.46 -1.55
C LEU A 171 2.16 12.74 -1.12
N TYR A 172 1.68 12.06 -0.08
CA TYR A 172 0.35 12.28 0.51
C TYR A 172 0.19 13.74 0.94
N ARG A 173 1.13 14.25 1.74
CA ARG A 173 1.10 15.63 2.24
C ARG A 173 1.13 16.65 1.12
N ARG A 174 1.97 16.45 0.11
CA ARG A 174 2.06 17.38 -1.01
C ARG A 174 0.76 17.44 -1.79
N ILE A 175 0.17 16.29 -2.12
CA ILE A 175 -1.11 16.23 -2.83
C ILE A 175 -2.25 16.80 -1.97
N GLU A 176 -2.27 16.51 -0.68
CA GLU A 176 -3.24 17.08 0.27
C GLU A 176 -3.16 18.62 0.27
N THR A 177 -1.96 19.20 0.27
CA THR A 177 -1.79 20.65 0.19
C THR A 177 -2.28 21.25 -1.12
N GLU A 178 -2.08 20.59 -2.26
CA GLU A 178 -2.58 21.09 -3.55
C GLU A 178 -4.11 21.02 -3.65
N ILE A 179 -4.72 19.98 -3.08
CA ILE A 179 -6.19 19.90 -2.97
C ILE A 179 -6.71 21.04 -2.09
N LEU A 180 -6.12 21.26 -0.92
CA LEU A 180 -6.52 22.35 -0.02
C LEU A 180 -6.33 23.74 -0.64
N LYS A 181 -5.24 23.94 -1.41
CA LYS A 181 -4.96 25.19 -2.13
C LYS A 181 -6.06 25.52 -3.15
N ARG A 182 -6.64 24.50 -3.79
CA ARG A 182 -7.78 24.64 -4.72
C ARG A 182 -9.08 24.95 -4.03
N GLU A 183 -9.38 24.21 -2.96
CA GLU A 183 -10.62 24.32 -2.22
C GLU A 183 -10.69 25.57 -1.35
N ALA A 184 -9.54 26.20 -1.07
CA ALA A 184 -9.45 27.43 -0.31
C ALA A 184 -10.34 28.55 -0.89
N THR A 185 -10.86 29.40 -0.01
CA THR A 185 -11.65 30.57 -0.41
C THR A 185 -10.81 31.52 -1.27
N PRO A 186 -11.43 32.31 -2.17
CA PRO A 186 -10.70 33.29 -2.98
C PRO A 186 -9.82 34.24 -2.14
N ALA A 187 -10.27 34.62 -0.95
CA ALA A 187 -9.53 35.46 -0.03
C ALA A 187 -8.25 34.77 0.49
N MET A 188 -8.35 33.49 0.84
CA MET A 188 -7.24 32.73 1.38
C MET A 188 -6.21 32.38 0.30
N ARG A 189 -6.68 32.11 -0.93
CA ARG A 189 -5.80 31.97 -2.11
C ARG A 189 -5.05 33.27 -2.39
N LEU A 190 -5.76 34.40 -2.45
CA LEU A 190 -5.14 35.70 -2.62
C LEU A 190 -4.09 35.97 -1.54
N LEU A 191 -4.40 35.72 -0.26
CA LEU A 191 -3.44 35.92 0.82
C LEU A 191 -2.17 35.08 0.60
N ASN A 192 -2.32 33.80 0.27
CA ASN A 192 -1.18 32.91 0.00
C ASN A 192 -0.35 33.42 -1.18
N ASP A 193 -1.00 33.88 -2.25
CA ASP A 193 -0.36 34.45 -3.42
C ASP A 193 0.42 35.73 -3.12
N LEU A 194 -0.12 36.60 -2.26
CA LEU A 194 0.54 37.84 -1.84
C LEU A 194 1.76 37.58 -0.96
N LEU A 195 1.67 36.58 -0.06
CA LEU A 195 2.79 36.19 0.81
C LEU A 195 3.96 35.62 0.02
N ASN A 196 3.68 34.85 -1.03
CA ASN A 196 4.72 34.23 -1.87
C ASN A 196 5.31 35.18 -2.93
N MET A 197 4.70 36.33 -3.19
CA MET A 197 5.13 37.30 -4.21
C MET A 197 6.22 38.27 -3.71
N HIS A 198 6.40 38.42 -2.40
CA HIS A 198 7.28 39.46 -1.87
C HIS A 198 8.76 39.05 -1.92
N ASP A 199 9.46 39.49 -2.96
CA ASP A 199 10.89 39.23 -3.19
C ASP A 199 11.84 40.08 -2.31
N GLY A 200 11.33 41.06 -1.57
CA GLY A 200 12.11 41.84 -0.58
C GLY A 200 12.95 43.00 -1.13
N PHE A 201 12.91 43.28 -2.43
CA PHE A 201 13.74 44.32 -3.05
C PHE A 201 12.96 45.47 -3.72
N ASN A 202 11.74 45.25 -4.23
CA ASN A 202 10.95 46.24 -5.00
C ASN A 202 9.54 46.44 -4.45
N ASP A 203 9.40 47.24 -3.39
CA ASP A 203 8.11 47.47 -2.72
C ASP A 203 7.06 48.13 -3.63
N ASP A 204 7.45 49.07 -4.50
CA ASP A 204 6.51 49.79 -5.38
C ASP A 204 5.91 48.90 -6.47
N GLU A 205 6.72 47.99 -7.02
CA GLU A 205 6.30 47.03 -8.03
C GLU A 205 5.41 45.95 -7.40
N TRP A 206 5.85 45.43 -6.25
CA TRP A 206 5.08 44.51 -5.43
C TRP A 206 3.70 45.09 -5.07
N MET A 207 3.62 46.35 -4.63
CA MET A 207 2.34 46.99 -4.30
C MET A 207 1.41 47.17 -5.52
N LYS A 208 1.95 47.33 -6.73
CA LYS A 208 1.13 47.36 -7.97
C LYS A 208 0.59 45.98 -8.30
N GLU A 209 1.41 44.94 -8.20
CA GLU A 209 0.96 43.55 -8.41
C GLU A 209 -0.06 43.11 -7.37
N CYS A 210 0.15 43.47 -6.10
CA CYS A 210 -0.80 43.23 -5.02
C CYS A 210 -2.17 43.83 -5.35
N ARG A 211 -2.22 45.11 -5.73
CA ARG A 211 -3.47 45.79 -6.13
C ARG A 211 -4.13 45.12 -7.33
N LYS A 212 -3.34 44.70 -8.31
CA LYS A 212 -3.85 44.00 -9.50
C LYS A 212 -4.51 42.67 -9.12
N ARG A 213 -3.81 41.78 -8.40
CA ARG A 213 -4.38 40.48 -7.98
C ARG A 213 -5.61 40.63 -7.08
N MET A 214 -5.65 41.67 -6.25
CA MET A 214 -6.80 41.96 -5.41
C MET A 214 -8.04 42.37 -6.24
N ILE A 215 -7.86 43.20 -7.28
CA ILE A 215 -8.93 43.57 -8.21
C ILE A 215 -9.39 42.37 -9.05
N ASP A 216 -8.46 41.54 -9.51
CA ASP A 216 -8.77 40.35 -10.31
C ASP A 216 -9.54 39.30 -9.49
N THR A 217 -9.16 39.11 -8.22
CA THR A 217 -9.82 38.13 -7.32
C THR A 217 -11.16 38.63 -6.81
N PHE A 218 -11.26 39.94 -6.52
CA PHE A 218 -12.47 40.60 -6.05
C PHE A 218 -12.82 41.77 -6.98
N PRO A 219 -13.46 41.49 -8.13
CA PRO A 219 -13.95 42.54 -9.00
C PRO A 219 -14.89 43.44 -8.22
N ARG A 220 -14.74 44.76 -8.37
CA ARG A 220 -15.71 45.69 -7.78
C ARG A 220 -17.05 45.47 -8.46
N GLU A 221 -18.05 45.12 -7.67
CA GLU A 221 -19.43 45.08 -8.14
C GLU A 221 -19.86 46.50 -8.52
N ASP A 222 -20.41 46.66 -9.73
CA ASP A 222 -20.99 47.92 -10.17
C ASP A 222 -22.21 48.23 -9.28
N PRO A 223 -22.33 49.43 -8.67
CA PRO A 223 -23.48 49.79 -7.85
C PRO A 223 -24.84 49.56 -8.53
N PHE A 224 -24.90 49.61 -9.86
CA PHE A 224 -26.12 49.29 -10.60
C PHE A 224 -26.44 47.78 -10.61
N SER A 225 -25.43 46.91 -10.58
CA SER A 225 -25.59 45.45 -10.49
C SER A 225 -26.05 44.97 -9.11
N ILE A 226 -25.81 45.75 -8.05
CA ILE A 226 -26.28 45.47 -6.69
C ILE A 226 -27.77 45.84 -6.54
N LEU A 227 -28.22 46.88 -7.26
CA LEU A 227 -29.57 47.43 -7.16
C LEU A 227 -30.56 46.81 -8.17
N ALA A 228 -30.07 46.31 -9.31
CA ALA A 228 -30.90 45.73 -10.35
C ALA A 228 -31.14 44.23 -10.10
N PRO A 229 -32.42 43.78 -9.98
CA PRO A 229 -32.73 42.36 -10.04
C PRO A 229 -32.24 41.76 -11.36
N PRO A 230 -31.82 40.48 -11.39
CA PRO A 230 -31.37 39.83 -12.62
C PRO A 230 -32.47 39.91 -13.69
N GLY A 231 -32.24 40.69 -14.75
CA GLY A 231 -33.17 40.95 -15.85
C GLY A 231 -33.70 42.39 -15.98
N PHE A 232 -33.29 43.33 -15.12
CA PHE A 232 -33.66 44.74 -15.25
C PHE A 232 -32.74 45.48 -16.24
N ASP A 233 -33.28 45.86 -17.39
CA ASP A 233 -32.58 46.62 -18.42
C ASP A 233 -32.72 48.12 -18.14
N ILE A 234 -31.62 48.78 -17.78
CA ILE A 234 -31.59 50.19 -17.40
C ILE A 234 -31.74 51.09 -18.64
N ASP A 235 -31.47 50.56 -19.83
CA ASP A 235 -31.51 51.30 -21.10
C ASP A 235 -32.92 51.43 -21.72
N GLN A 236 -33.96 50.93 -21.02
CA GLN A 236 -35.37 51.05 -21.45
C GLN A 236 -36.18 52.16 -20.73
N VAL A 237 -35.52 53.07 -20.00
CA VAL A 237 -36.19 54.22 -19.34
C VAL A 237 -35.98 55.52 -20.09
#